data_AF-A0A2Z5FVP1-F1
#
_entry.id   AF-A0A2Z5FVP1-F1
#
_cell.length_a   1.000
_cell.length_b   1.000
_cell.length_c   1.000
_cell.angle_alpha   90.00
_cell.angle_beta   90.00
_cell.angle_gamma   90.00
#
_symmetry.space_group_name_H-M   'P 1'
#
loop_
_entity.id
_entity.type
_entity.pdbx_description
1 polymer ?
#
loop_
_entity_poly.entity_id
_entity_poly.type
_entity_poly.pdbx_seq_one_letter_code
_entity_poly.pdbx_strand_id
1 'polypeptide(L)'
;MNASGTAAEYATYLSGSGGNNDQDGTSSETAESIAVDAEGEAYVLGSTSSVDFPTTSGVIQPTLPMSGGLGYNVEAFITKLNPTGSGLVWSTFFGEYGFARPRGIALDASKNVYITGSVAFLGFFNGYIPFPTTPASFQPLLPAPYTGFVSKLNPTASALVYSTFLGGSDTDTAEAIVVDESVVLT
;
A
#
# COMPACT_ATOMS: atom_id res chain seq x y z
N MET A 1 19.76 9.96 -0.37
CA MET A 1 21.23 10.18 -0.24
C MET A 1 21.81 10.05 -1.62
N ASN A 2 22.81 10.85 -2.00
CA ASN A 2 23.47 10.68 -3.30
C ASN A 2 24.17 9.33 -3.39
N ALA A 3 24.50 8.88 -4.60
CA ALA A 3 25.17 7.59 -4.82
C ALA A 3 26.47 7.41 -4.01
N SER A 4 27.08 8.52 -3.56
CA SER A 4 28.27 8.50 -2.69
C SER A 4 27.97 8.49 -1.18
N GLY A 5 26.71 8.58 -0.77
CA GLY A 5 26.30 8.67 0.63
C GLY A 5 26.76 9.94 1.36
N THR A 6 27.17 10.99 0.64
CA THR A 6 27.78 12.20 1.23
C THR A 6 26.81 13.37 1.38
N ALA A 7 25.67 13.33 0.69
CA ALA A 7 24.64 14.35 0.77
C ALA A 7 23.25 13.73 0.65
N ALA A 8 22.24 14.34 1.26
CA ALA A 8 20.85 14.04 0.91
C ALA A 8 20.59 14.56 -0.52
N GLU A 9 20.04 13.70 -1.40
CA GLU A 9 19.58 14.13 -2.74
C GLU A 9 18.31 14.98 -2.61
N TYR A 10 17.38 14.52 -1.78
CA TYR A 10 16.24 15.28 -1.30
C TYR A 10 15.73 14.66 0.01
N ALA A 11 14.93 15.42 0.74
CA ALA A 11 14.06 14.94 1.79
C ALA A 11 12.68 15.58 1.54
N THR A 12 11.63 14.79 1.70
CA THR A 12 10.24 15.27 1.58
C THR A 12 9.43 14.73 2.74
N TYR A 13 8.27 15.34 2.97
CA TYR A 13 7.35 14.95 4.02
C TYR A 13 6.03 14.53 3.40
N LEU A 14 5.62 13.29 3.67
CA LEU A 14 4.35 12.71 3.22
C LEU A 14 3.47 12.51 4.45
N SER A 15 2.62 13.49 4.75
CA SER A 15 1.59 13.33 5.77
C SER A 15 0.37 14.20 5.48
N GLY A 16 -0.73 13.90 6.16
CA GLY A 16 -1.84 14.83 6.36
C GLY A 16 -1.83 15.42 7.79
N SER A 17 -2.95 16.01 8.21
CA SER A 17 -3.15 16.67 9.51
C SER A 17 -3.41 15.71 10.68
N GLY A 18 -3.47 14.40 10.43
CA GLY A 18 -3.76 13.37 11.42
C GLY A 18 -5.26 13.18 11.64
N GLY A 19 -5.73 11.92 11.64
CA GLY A 19 -7.08 11.60 12.09
C GLY A 19 -7.14 11.58 13.62
N ASN A 20 -7.89 12.49 14.23
CA ASN A 20 -8.04 12.66 15.69
C ASN A 20 -8.72 11.47 16.44
N ASN A 21 -8.80 10.29 15.84
CA ASN A 21 -9.63 9.19 16.32
C ASN A 21 -8.85 7.96 16.79
N ASP A 22 -7.51 7.98 16.73
CA ASP A 22 -6.73 6.99 17.47
C ASP A 22 -6.90 7.27 18.98
N GLN A 23 -7.41 6.28 19.73
CA GLN A 23 -7.62 6.35 21.17
C GLN A 23 -6.28 6.50 21.95
N ASP A 24 -5.12 6.38 21.28
CA ASP A 24 -3.78 6.63 21.82
C ASP A 24 -3.21 8.03 21.45
N GLY A 25 -3.91 8.83 20.65
CA GLY A 25 -3.48 10.20 20.33
C GLY A 25 -2.25 10.33 19.42
N THR A 26 -1.87 9.27 18.69
CA THR A 26 -0.84 9.34 17.66
C THR A 26 -1.46 9.23 16.27
N SER A 27 -1.58 10.35 15.55
CA SER A 27 -1.66 10.31 14.09
C SER A 27 -0.34 9.73 13.57
N SER A 28 -0.34 8.44 13.21
CA SER A 28 0.86 7.73 12.82
C SER A 28 0.85 7.53 11.31
N GLU A 29 1.61 8.36 10.59
CA GLU A 29 2.12 8.01 9.28
C GLU A 29 3.40 7.17 9.44
N THR A 30 3.39 5.94 8.93
CA THR A 30 4.57 5.08 8.89
C THR A 30 4.94 4.79 7.45
N ALA A 31 6.21 5.03 7.09
CA ALA A 31 6.77 4.51 5.84
C ALA A 31 7.31 3.10 6.13
N GLU A 32 6.76 2.09 5.47
CA GLU A 32 7.08 0.68 5.71
C GLU A 32 8.11 0.15 4.69
N SER A 33 8.00 0.58 3.43
CA SER A 33 8.86 0.08 2.35
C SER A 33 9.05 1.09 1.23
N ILE A 34 10.14 0.96 0.48
CA ILE A 34 10.46 1.81 -0.66
C ILE A 34 11.07 1.00 -1.80
N ALA A 35 10.66 1.29 -3.04
CA ALA A 35 11.31 0.85 -4.27
C ALA A 35 11.62 2.07 -5.15
N VAL A 36 12.60 1.95 -6.04
CA VAL A 36 12.99 3.01 -6.99
C VAL A 36 13.11 2.39 -8.38
N ASP A 37 12.52 3.02 -9.39
CA ASP A 37 12.66 2.55 -10.78
C ASP A 37 13.93 3.08 -11.46
N ALA A 38 14.20 2.61 -12.68
CA ALA A 38 15.41 2.97 -13.43
C ALA A 38 15.47 4.48 -13.80
N GLU A 39 14.33 5.16 -13.80
CA GLU A 39 14.22 6.59 -14.05
C GLU A 39 14.38 7.43 -12.76
N GLY A 40 14.55 6.77 -11.62
CA GLY A 40 14.74 7.39 -10.31
C GLY A 40 13.43 7.78 -9.61
N GLU A 41 12.27 7.38 -10.13
CA GLU A 41 11.00 7.62 -9.47
C GLU A 41 10.89 6.69 -8.25
N ALA A 42 10.60 7.27 -7.08
CA ALA A 42 10.53 6.52 -5.82
C ALA A 42 9.08 6.15 -5.49
N TYR A 43 8.86 4.90 -5.08
CA TYR A 43 7.57 4.34 -4.71
C TYR A 43 7.61 4.02 -3.22
N VAL A 44 6.83 4.75 -2.43
CA VAL A 44 6.75 4.59 -0.97
C VAL A 44 5.45 3.89 -0.64
N LEU A 45 5.57 2.81 0.13
CA LEU A 45 4.47 2.08 0.73
C LEU A 45 4.45 2.36 2.23
N GLY A 46 3.29 2.69 2.77
CA GLY A 46 3.16 3.02 4.18
C GLY A 46 1.74 2.98 4.70
N SER A 47 1.57 3.32 5.97
CA SER A 47 0.27 3.45 6.62
C SER A 47 0.00 4.90 7.00
N THR A 48 -1.26 5.33 6.96
CA THR A 48 -1.68 6.66 7.39
C THR A 48 -3.07 6.62 8.00
N SER A 49 -3.32 7.44 9.01
CA SER A 49 -4.66 7.70 9.55
C SER A 49 -5.24 9.06 9.13
N SER A 50 -4.48 9.82 8.34
CA SER A 50 -4.85 11.16 7.89
C SER A 50 -5.89 11.11 6.77
N VAL A 51 -7.06 11.71 7.03
CA VAL A 51 -8.15 11.88 6.05
C VAL A 51 -7.77 12.78 4.87
N ASP A 52 -6.78 13.63 5.07
CA ASP A 52 -6.22 14.60 4.14
C ASP A 52 -4.81 14.22 3.67
N PHE A 53 -4.41 12.95 3.82
CA PHE A 53 -3.16 12.46 3.24
C PHE A 53 -3.13 12.75 1.73
N PRO A 54 -2.02 13.26 1.18
CA PRO A 54 -1.99 13.74 -0.18
C PRO A 54 -2.12 12.59 -1.18
N THR A 55 -3.21 12.62 -1.95
CA THR A 55 -3.51 11.71 -3.07
C THR A 55 -3.62 12.47 -4.39
N THR A 56 -3.75 11.74 -5.49
CA THR A 56 -3.97 12.31 -6.83
C THR A 56 -5.27 11.80 -7.44
N SER A 57 -5.84 12.54 -8.39
CA SER A 57 -7.01 12.09 -9.15
C SER A 57 -6.65 10.96 -10.13
N GLY A 58 -7.65 10.16 -10.53
CA GLY A 58 -7.48 9.10 -11.53
C GLY A 58 -6.84 7.81 -11.03
N VAL A 59 -6.52 7.73 -9.74
CA VAL A 59 -6.06 6.50 -9.07
C VAL A 59 -7.23 5.66 -8.56
N ILE A 60 -6.95 4.43 -8.16
CA ILE A 60 -7.94 3.45 -7.70
C ILE A 60 -8.70 3.92 -6.46
N GLN A 61 -8.04 4.67 -5.57
CA GLN A 61 -8.64 5.11 -4.31
C GLN A 61 -8.10 6.49 -3.89
N PRO A 62 -8.70 7.57 -4.42
CA PRO A 62 -8.22 8.94 -4.18
C PRO A 62 -8.63 9.50 -2.82
N THR A 63 -9.54 8.86 -2.08
CA THR A 63 -10.04 9.33 -0.78
C THR A 63 -9.99 8.23 0.25
N LEU A 64 -9.70 8.58 1.50
CA LEU A 64 -9.68 7.63 2.60
C LEU A 64 -11.08 7.00 2.77
N PRO A 65 -11.22 5.66 2.78
CA PRO A 65 -12.47 5.00 3.04
C PRO A 65 -12.80 5.20 4.52
N MET A 66 -13.80 6.02 4.81
CA MET A 66 -14.18 6.30 6.20
C MET A 66 -14.76 5.03 6.82
N SER A 67 -14.25 4.62 7.99
CA SER A 67 -14.63 3.39 8.73
C SER A 67 -16.06 3.36 9.28
N GLY A 68 -17.03 4.05 8.68
CA GLY A 68 -18.41 4.10 9.16
C GLY A 68 -18.56 4.75 10.54
N GLY A 69 -17.58 5.55 10.98
CA GLY A 69 -17.57 6.21 12.28
C GLY A 69 -16.96 5.39 13.42
N LEU A 70 -16.28 4.27 13.13
CA LEU A 70 -15.64 3.43 14.15
C LEU A 70 -14.29 3.97 14.65
N GLY A 71 -13.78 5.05 14.08
CA GLY A 71 -12.56 5.73 14.56
C GLY A 71 -11.25 5.07 14.15
N TYR A 72 -11.30 3.94 13.45
CA TYR A 72 -10.12 3.22 12.94
C TYR A 72 -9.91 3.56 11.47
N ASN A 73 -8.94 4.41 11.15
CA ASN A 73 -8.72 4.89 9.77
C ASN A 73 -7.29 4.62 9.27
N VAL A 74 -6.57 3.66 9.86
CA VAL A 74 -5.22 3.35 9.40
C VAL A 74 -5.32 2.52 8.12
N GLU A 75 -5.00 3.16 7.00
CA GLU A 75 -5.02 2.57 5.67
C GLU A 75 -3.62 2.56 5.08
N ALA A 76 -3.36 1.60 4.19
CA ALA A 76 -2.14 1.64 3.42
C ALA A 76 -2.23 2.79 2.39
N PHE A 77 -1.10 3.44 2.11
CA PHE A 77 -0.94 4.34 0.99
C PHE A 77 0.20 3.83 0.09
N ILE A 78 0.09 4.16 -1.19
CA ILE A 78 1.15 3.95 -2.16
C ILE A 78 1.37 5.30 -2.84
N THR A 79 2.59 5.84 -2.71
CA THR A 79 2.97 7.13 -3.28
C THR A 79 4.11 6.94 -4.27
N LYS A 80 3.95 7.47 -5.47
CA LYS A 80 5.02 7.62 -6.46
C LYS A 80 5.49 9.07 -6.51
N LEU A 81 6.76 9.30 -6.22
CA LEU A 81 7.44 10.59 -6.31
C LEU A 81 8.20 10.72 -7.62
N ASN A 82 8.27 11.95 -8.13
CA ASN A 82 9.17 12.24 -9.25
C ASN A 82 10.64 12.07 -8.82
N PRO A 83 11.60 11.97 -9.77
CA PRO A 83 13.01 11.66 -9.43
C PRO A 83 13.71 12.69 -8.55
N THR A 84 13.17 13.91 -8.50
CA THR A 84 13.68 14.99 -7.65
C THR A 84 13.07 15.00 -6.25
N GLY A 85 12.08 14.13 -5.99
CA GLY A 85 11.30 14.12 -4.75
C GLY A 85 10.45 15.35 -4.51
N SER A 86 10.34 16.26 -5.49
CA SER A 86 9.68 17.56 -5.35
C SER A 86 8.16 17.50 -5.45
N GLY A 87 7.61 16.37 -5.90
CA GLY A 87 6.17 16.23 -6.07
C GLY A 87 5.73 14.81 -6.38
N LEU A 88 4.43 14.58 -6.17
CA LEU A 88 3.74 13.34 -6.49
C LEU A 88 3.58 13.20 -8.01
N VAL A 89 3.97 12.04 -8.54
CA VAL A 89 3.49 11.58 -9.85
C VAL A 89 2.08 11.03 -9.69
N TRP A 90 1.88 10.20 -8.65
CA TRP A 90 0.57 9.80 -8.17
C TRP A 90 0.64 9.36 -6.71
N SER A 91 -0.49 9.36 -6.02
CA SER A 91 -0.64 8.77 -4.69
C SER A 91 -2.06 8.27 -4.49
N THR A 92 -2.21 7.08 -3.92
CA THR A 92 -3.49 6.40 -3.67
C THR A 92 -3.50 5.78 -2.29
N PHE A 93 -4.67 5.70 -1.69
CA PHE A 93 -4.89 4.74 -0.61
C PHE A 93 -4.99 3.32 -1.21
N PHE A 94 -4.84 2.31 -0.36
CA PHE A 94 -5.02 0.93 -0.74
C PHE A 94 -5.53 0.09 0.43
N GLY A 95 -6.67 -0.56 0.22
CA GLY A 95 -7.41 -1.24 1.27
C GLY A 95 -8.76 -0.58 1.46
N GLU A 96 -9.68 -1.27 2.13
CA GLU A 96 -10.84 -0.59 2.70
C GLU A 96 -10.88 -0.87 4.22
N TYR A 97 -12.05 -0.95 4.83
CA TYR A 97 -12.36 -1.00 6.27
C TYR A 97 -11.61 -1.99 7.21
N GLY A 98 -10.61 -2.74 6.76
CA GLY A 98 -9.74 -3.57 7.58
C GLY A 98 -8.31 -3.01 7.59
N PHE A 99 -7.61 -3.11 8.72
CA PHE A 99 -6.22 -2.64 8.80
C PHE A 99 -5.35 -3.40 7.80
N ALA A 100 -5.13 -2.82 6.63
CA ALA A 100 -4.07 -3.24 5.75
C ALA A 100 -2.76 -2.84 6.44
N ARG A 101 -1.96 -3.84 6.79
CA ARG A 101 -0.61 -3.66 7.33
C ARG A 101 0.36 -3.91 6.20
N PRO A 102 0.74 -2.88 5.43
CA PRO A 102 1.67 -3.05 4.34
C PRO A 102 3.07 -3.42 4.87
N ARG A 103 3.83 -4.16 4.06
CA ARG A 103 5.16 -4.65 4.43
C ARG A 103 6.20 -4.51 3.35
N GLY A 104 5.88 -4.92 2.12
CA GLY A 104 6.84 -4.93 1.03
C GLY A 104 6.29 -4.34 -0.24
N ILE A 105 7.15 -3.68 -1.00
CA ILE A 105 6.87 -3.16 -2.35
C ILE A 105 7.98 -3.60 -3.32
N ALA A 106 7.60 -4.00 -4.53
CA ALA A 106 8.52 -4.28 -5.63
C ALA A 106 7.90 -3.83 -6.97
N LEU A 107 8.73 -3.66 -7.98
CA LEU A 107 8.33 -3.21 -9.31
C LEU A 107 8.70 -4.27 -10.36
N ASP A 108 7.92 -4.39 -11.43
CA ASP A 108 8.38 -5.07 -12.65
C ASP A 108 8.92 -4.07 -13.69
N ALA A 109 9.53 -4.60 -14.76
CA ALA A 109 10.07 -3.78 -15.85
C ALA A 109 9.02 -2.92 -16.59
N SER A 110 7.72 -3.23 -16.43
CA SER A 110 6.62 -2.40 -16.93
C SER A 110 6.14 -1.37 -15.90
N LYS A 111 6.85 -1.23 -14.78
CA LYS A 111 6.53 -0.37 -13.63
C LYS A 111 5.20 -0.71 -12.95
N ASN A 112 4.70 -1.94 -13.09
CA ASN A 112 3.60 -2.36 -12.24
C ASN A 112 4.09 -2.51 -10.81
N VAL A 113 3.24 -2.17 -9.86
CA VAL A 113 3.60 -2.11 -8.44
C VAL A 113 3.04 -3.33 -7.74
N TYR A 114 3.91 -4.14 -7.17
CA TYR A 114 3.57 -5.30 -6.35
C TYR A 114 3.69 -4.91 -4.90
N ILE A 115 2.66 -5.16 -4.11
CA ILE A 115 2.67 -4.92 -2.68
C ILE A 115 2.23 -6.17 -1.92
N THR A 116 2.76 -6.28 -0.71
CA THR A 116 2.46 -7.35 0.23
C THR A 116 2.21 -6.80 1.62
N GLY A 117 1.54 -7.59 2.44
CA GLY A 117 1.26 -7.25 3.83
C GLY A 117 0.31 -8.26 4.46
N SER A 118 -0.42 -7.82 5.47
CA SER A 118 -1.56 -8.56 6.02
C SER A 118 -2.81 -7.70 6.10
N VAL A 119 -3.97 -8.35 6.02
CA VAL A 119 -5.26 -7.75 6.31
C VAL A 119 -5.71 -8.23 7.67
N ALA A 120 -6.00 -7.30 8.59
CA ALA A 120 -6.62 -7.62 9.87
C ALA A 120 -8.14 -7.41 9.81
N PHE A 121 -8.90 -8.50 9.95
CA PHE A 121 -10.34 -8.46 10.12
C PHE A 121 -10.69 -8.39 11.61
N LEU A 122 -11.45 -7.36 11.98
CA LEU A 122 -11.78 -7.09 13.37
C LEU A 122 -13.14 -7.66 13.82
N GLY A 123 -13.83 -8.45 12.99
CA GLY A 123 -15.11 -9.06 13.39
C GLY A 123 -16.31 -8.11 13.42
N PHE A 124 -16.11 -6.79 13.28
CA PHE A 124 -17.18 -5.79 13.43
C PHE A 124 -18.13 -5.68 12.23
N PHE A 125 -17.78 -6.25 11.08
CA PHE A 125 -18.52 -6.08 9.83
C PHE A 125 -19.30 -7.32 9.36
N ASN A 126 -19.87 -8.13 10.27
CA ASN A 126 -20.75 -9.28 9.91
C ASN A 126 -20.20 -10.16 8.75
N GLY A 127 -18.89 -10.44 8.76
CA GLY A 127 -18.21 -11.23 7.72
C GLY A 127 -17.87 -10.48 6.42
N TYR A 128 -18.15 -9.18 6.32
CA TYR A 128 -17.71 -8.33 5.22
C TYR A 128 -16.24 -7.95 5.41
N ILE A 129 -15.39 -8.44 4.52
CA ILE A 129 -13.98 -8.05 4.42
C ILE A 129 -13.83 -7.25 3.14
N PRO A 130 -13.82 -5.92 3.26
CA PRO A 130 -13.60 -5.09 2.10
C PRO A 130 -12.09 -4.91 1.93
N PHE A 131 -11.48 -5.89 1.31
CA PHE A 131 -10.16 -5.77 0.75
C PHE A 131 -10.27 -6.12 -0.74
N PRO A 132 -9.74 -5.29 -1.64
CA PRO A 132 -9.99 -5.47 -3.04
C PRO A 132 -9.20 -6.68 -3.56
N THR A 133 -9.86 -7.82 -3.74
CA THR A 133 -9.33 -8.97 -4.50
C THR A 133 -9.84 -8.94 -5.94
N THR A 134 -9.09 -9.52 -6.88
CA THR A 134 -9.57 -9.66 -8.26
C THR A 134 -10.42 -10.92 -8.42
N PRO A 135 -11.46 -10.90 -9.29
CA PRO A 135 -12.25 -12.10 -9.59
C PRO A 135 -11.37 -13.28 -10.02
N ALA A 136 -11.68 -14.49 -9.55
CA ALA A 136 -10.94 -15.71 -9.83
C ALA A 136 -9.44 -15.67 -9.44
N SER A 137 -9.07 -14.81 -8.48
CA SER A 137 -7.76 -14.88 -7.82
C SER A 137 -7.55 -16.22 -7.12
N PHE A 138 -6.28 -16.54 -6.80
CA PHE A 138 -5.88 -17.81 -6.18
C PHE A 138 -6.66 -18.09 -4.87
N GLN A 139 -6.80 -17.06 -4.04
CA GLN A 139 -7.56 -17.11 -2.80
C GLN A 139 -8.39 -15.82 -2.67
N PRO A 140 -9.64 -15.82 -3.17
CA PRO A 140 -10.48 -14.63 -3.23
C PRO A 140 -11.19 -14.32 -1.91
N LEU A 141 -11.25 -15.29 -1.00
CA LEU A 141 -11.92 -15.20 0.31
C LEU A 141 -10.87 -15.24 1.42
N LEU A 142 -11.09 -14.43 2.46
CA LEU A 142 -10.20 -14.39 3.62
C LEU A 142 -10.32 -15.71 4.42
N PRO A 143 -9.24 -16.46 4.62
CA PRO A 143 -9.25 -17.72 5.36
C PRO A 143 -9.21 -17.53 6.89
N ALA A 144 -8.63 -16.42 7.38
CA ALA A 144 -8.44 -16.15 8.81
C ALA A 144 -8.40 -14.64 9.11
N PRO A 145 -8.66 -14.22 10.37
CA PRO A 145 -8.68 -12.79 10.75
C PRO A 145 -7.39 -12.01 10.54
N TYR A 146 -6.25 -12.69 10.36
CA TYR A 146 -5.01 -12.09 9.90
C TYR A 146 -4.49 -12.94 8.75
N THR A 147 -4.61 -12.43 7.52
CA THR A 147 -4.13 -13.16 6.35
C THR A 147 -3.18 -12.30 5.53
N GLY A 148 -2.12 -12.90 5.02
CA GLY A 148 -1.25 -12.29 4.04
C GLY A 148 -2.02 -11.93 2.76
N PHE A 149 -1.52 -10.95 2.01
CA PHE A 149 -2.03 -10.65 0.68
C PHE A 149 -0.88 -10.35 -0.28
N VAL A 150 -1.15 -10.50 -1.57
CA VAL A 150 -0.32 -9.92 -2.63
C VAL A 150 -1.23 -9.23 -3.63
N SER A 151 -0.90 -7.98 -3.93
CA SER A 151 -1.63 -7.14 -4.88
C SER A 151 -0.68 -6.56 -5.91
N LYS A 152 -1.13 -6.47 -7.15
CA LYS A 152 -0.43 -5.83 -8.26
C LYS A 152 -1.29 -4.69 -8.80
N LEU A 153 -0.76 -3.47 -8.78
CA LEU A 153 -1.37 -2.29 -9.39
C LEU A 153 -0.71 -2.02 -10.75
N ASN A 154 -1.48 -1.45 -11.67
CA ASN A 154 -0.93 -0.94 -12.92
C ASN A 154 -0.03 0.30 -12.67
N PRO A 155 0.79 0.74 -13.64
CA PRO A 155 1.81 1.77 -13.40
C PRO A 155 1.25 3.16 -13.06
N THR A 156 -0.03 3.40 -13.36
CA THR A 156 -0.74 4.64 -13.06
C THR A 156 -1.55 4.56 -11.77
N ALA A 157 -1.50 3.43 -11.06
CA ALA A 157 -2.31 3.11 -9.89
C ALA A 157 -3.82 3.29 -10.12
N SER A 158 -4.29 3.22 -11.36
CA SER A 158 -5.71 3.42 -11.73
C SER A 158 -6.53 2.13 -11.59
N ALA A 159 -5.88 0.96 -11.54
CA ALA A 159 -6.55 -0.31 -11.37
C ALA A 159 -5.61 -1.37 -10.77
N LEU A 160 -6.21 -2.37 -10.11
CA LEU A 160 -5.55 -3.63 -9.80
C LEU A 160 -5.44 -4.47 -11.07
N VAL A 161 -4.25 -4.98 -11.33
CA VAL A 161 -4.00 -6.03 -12.32
C VAL A 161 -4.39 -7.38 -11.74
N TYR A 162 -3.97 -7.65 -10.49
CA TYR A 162 -4.46 -8.78 -9.70
C TYR A 162 -4.38 -8.47 -8.19
N SER A 163 -5.15 -9.17 -7.39
CA SER A 163 -5.04 -9.15 -5.92
C SER A 163 -5.61 -10.44 -5.34
N THR A 164 -4.90 -11.03 -4.40
CA THR A 164 -5.25 -12.30 -3.75
C THR A 164 -4.83 -12.29 -2.29
N PHE A 165 -5.54 -13.05 -1.46
CA PHE A 165 -5.01 -13.47 -0.17
C PHE A 165 -3.96 -14.57 -0.34
N LEU A 166 -3.12 -14.73 0.67
CA LEU A 166 -2.16 -15.82 0.84
C LEU A 166 -2.09 -16.18 2.33
N GLY A 167 -2.72 -17.30 2.70
CA GLY A 167 -2.66 -17.82 4.06
C GLY A 167 -3.58 -19.02 4.32
N GLY A 168 -3.45 -19.58 5.51
CA GLY A 168 -4.23 -20.69 6.05
C GLY A 168 -5.22 -20.24 7.14
N SER A 169 -5.50 -21.14 8.09
CA SER A 169 -6.47 -20.91 9.17
C SER A 169 -5.92 -20.10 10.34
N ASP A 170 -4.61 -19.90 10.39
CA ASP A 170 -3.92 -19.17 11.45
C ASP A 170 -3.53 -17.77 10.98
N THR A 171 -2.77 -17.05 11.80
CA THR A 171 -2.24 -15.74 11.43
C THR A 171 -1.15 -15.87 10.38
N ASP A 172 -1.36 -15.26 9.22
CA ASP A 172 -0.38 -15.17 8.14
C ASP A 172 -0.03 -13.70 7.85
N THR A 173 1.23 -13.45 7.54
CA THR A 173 1.71 -12.16 7.05
C THR A 173 2.73 -12.39 5.96
N ALA A 174 2.56 -11.69 4.84
CA ALA A 174 3.51 -11.74 3.75
C ALA A 174 4.44 -10.52 3.86
N GLU A 175 5.66 -10.74 4.36
CA GLU A 175 6.57 -9.71 4.87
C GLU A 175 7.40 -8.99 3.80
N ALA A 176 7.73 -9.69 2.71
CA ALA A 176 8.58 -9.13 1.66
C ALA A 176 8.18 -9.69 0.30
N ILE A 177 8.47 -8.92 -0.74
CA ILE A 177 8.24 -9.31 -2.12
C ILE A 177 9.43 -8.88 -2.97
N VAL A 178 9.82 -9.74 -3.89
CA VAL A 178 10.79 -9.44 -4.95
C VAL A 178 10.19 -9.89 -6.27
N VAL A 179 10.45 -9.13 -7.33
CA VAL A 179 10.07 -9.51 -8.69
C VAL A 179 11.33 -10.01 -9.39
N ASP A 180 11.25 -11.22 -9.97
CA ASP A 180 12.29 -11.71 -10.84
C ASP A 180 12.12 -11.07 -12.23
N GLU A 181 13.17 -10.41 -12.70
CA GLU A 181 13.23 -9.80 -14.02
C GLU A 181 13.83 -10.72 -15.08
N SER A 182 13.93 -12.03 -14.82
CA SER A 182 14.57 -12.97 -15.73
C SER A 182 13.98 -12.89 -17.14
N VAL A 183 14.77 -12.32 -18.05
CA VAL A 183 14.54 -12.34 -19.49
C VAL A 183 14.55 -13.81 -19.89
N VAL A 184 13.42 -14.32 -20.36
CA VAL A 184 13.40 -15.60 -21.08
C VAL A 184 14.23 -15.37 -22.35
N LEU A 185 15.49 -15.75 -22.32
CA LEU A 185 16.31 -15.87 -23.52
C LEU A 185 15.68 -16.99 -24.35
N THR A 186 14.93 -16.60 -25.38
CA THR A 186 14.48 -17.48 -26.45
C THR A 186 15.64 -17.83 -27.37
#